data_AF-A0A439GLE4-F1
#
_entry.id   AF-A0A439GLE4-F1
#
_cell.length_a   1.000
_cell.length_b   1.000
_cell.length_c   1.000
_cell.angle_alpha   90.00
_cell.angle_beta   90.00
_cell.angle_gamma   90.00
#
_symmetry.space_group_name_H-M   'P 1'
#
loop_
_entity.id
_entity.type
_entity.pdbx_description
1 polymer ?
#
loop_
_entity_poly.entity_id
_entity_poly.type
_entity_poly.pdbx_seq_one_letter_code
_entity_poly.pdbx_strand_id
1 'polypeptide(L)'
;MPLRLVIENATAEELARGVAAAEAVFESSEISCEDAMSGLLAVELWDMKGFPEDAEPSEEQDAAATVWFKAERAACEACCAGWPEDKVVRAHRVLGIGPVEPKVKTANLATWPDRQRRYREIIKRLETATGPDRQLDIDICYVMGWVNEPGTPEEAAELGLPYLTGNLAEVAAITEKSLQGWTIEIDQNLCDARVIEPERDEDNDDHMSVAAWRCPDGYLHMEKPPANTAIALTLAAMRLQADSFLPQAW
;
A
#
# COMPACT_ATOMS: atom_id res chain seq x y z
N MET A 1 6.64 -19.68 -1.55
CA MET A 1 6.28 -18.31 -1.04
C MET A 1 4.82 -18.36 -0.56
N PRO A 2 4.39 -17.57 0.45
CA PRO A 2 3.01 -17.69 0.95
C PRO A 2 1.98 -17.23 -0.08
N LEU A 3 0.81 -17.85 -0.07
CA LEU A 3 -0.33 -17.47 -0.89
C LEU A 3 -0.97 -16.17 -0.36
N ARG A 4 -1.47 -15.34 -1.26
CA ARG A 4 -2.10 -14.05 -0.96
C ARG A 4 -3.44 -13.96 -1.67
N LEU A 5 -4.45 -13.47 -0.97
CA LEU A 5 -5.75 -13.09 -1.53
C LEU A 5 -5.99 -11.59 -1.34
N VAL A 6 -6.48 -10.91 -2.37
CA VAL A 6 -6.85 -9.49 -2.34
C VAL A 6 -8.28 -9.33 -2.81
N ILE A 7 -9.18 -9.12 -1.87
CA ILE A 7 -10.59 -8.83 -2.12
C ILE A 7 -10.94 -7.56 -1.36
N GLU A 8 -11.44 -6.57 -2.10
CA GLU A 8 -11.81 -5.27 -1.53
C GLU A 8 -12.93 -5.45 -0.50
N ASN A 9 -12.88 -4.70 0.59
CA ASN A 9 -13.83 -4.75 1.72
C ASN A 9 -13.84 -6.07 2.51
N ALA A 10 -12.97 -7.03 2.21
CA ALA A 10 -12.86 -8.26 2.99
C ALA A 10 -12.08 -8.05 4.29
N THR A 11 -12.64 -8.57 5.38
CA THR A 11 -11.98 -8.64 6.68
C THR A 11 -10.80 -9.62 6.66
N ALA A 12 -9.90 -9.50 7.63
CA ALA A 12 -8.76 -10.41 7.76
C ALA A 12 -9.18 -11.89 7.90
N GLU A 13 -10.29 -12.16 8.60
CA GLU A 13 -10.82 -13.52 8.76
C GLU A 13 -11.41 -14.07 7.45
N GLU A 14 -12.12 -13.24 6.69
CA GLU A 14 -12.63 -13.59 5.35
C GLU A 14 -11.48 -13.91 4.38
N LEU A 15 -10.45 -13.07 4.37
CA LEU A 15 -9.26 -13.31 3.55
C LEU A 15 -8.54 -14.60 3.96
N ALA A 16 -8.39 -14.86 5.27
CA ALA A 16 -7.77 -16.08 5.76
C ALA A 16 -8.55 -17.35 5.35
N ARG A 17 -9.89 -17.30 5.39
CA ARG A 17 -10.74 -18.41 4.90
C ARG A 17 -10.55 -18.63 3.40
N GLY A 18 -10.49 -17.57 2.61
CA GLY A 18 -10.24 -17.65 1.18
C GLY A 18 -8.87 -18.27 0.86
N VAL A 19 -7.81 -17.84 1.55
CA VAL A 19 -6.47 -18.40 1.40
C VAL A 19 -6.46 -19.90 1.73
N ALA A 20 -7.05 -20.29 2.86
CA ALA A 20 -7.13 -21.71 3.25
C ALA A 20 -7.89 -22.57 2.22
N ALA A 21 -8.93 -22.03 1.59
CA ALA A 21 -9.68 -22.72 0.54
C ALA A 21 -8.84 -22.95 -0.72
N ALA A 22 -8.04 -21.96 -1.13
CA ALA A 22 -7.12 -22.12 -2.26
C ALA A 22 -5.97 -23.09 -1.94
N GLU A 23 -5.41 -23.04 -0.73
CA GLU A 23 -4.39 -24.00 -0.28
C GLU A 23 -4.89 -25.45 -0.36
N ALA A 24 -6.15 -25.70 0.04
CA ALA A 24 -6.76 -27.01 -0.06
C ALA A 24 -6.91 -27.50 -1.52
N VAL A 25 -7.12 -26.59 -2.48
CA VAL A 25 -7.15 -26.94 -3.91
C VAL A 25 -5.77 -27.40 -4.36
N PHE A 26 -4.70 -26.66 -4.03
CA PHE A 26 -3.34 -27.04 -4.38
C PHE A 26 -2.97 -28.40 -3.76
N GLU A 27 -3.25 -28.59 -2.46
CA GLU A 27 -3.01 -29.85 -1.76
C GLU A 27 -3.73 -31.04 -2.43
N SER A 28 -5.00 -30.87 -2.83
CA SER A 28 -5.78 -31.92 -3.50
C SER A 28 -5.32 -32.26 -4.92
N SER A 29 -4.64 -31.31 -5.58
CA SER A 29 -4.22 -31.43 -6.98
C SER A 29 -2.82 -32.01 -7.14
N GLU A 30 -2.05 -32.10 -6.05
CA GLU A 30 -0.61 -32.42 -6.04
C GLU A 30 0.26 -31.46 -6.89
N ILE A 31 -0.30 -30.34 -7.36
CA ILE A 31 0.43 -29.28 -8.08
C ILE A 31 0.81 -28.19 -7.07
N SER A 32 2.08 -27.80 -7.09
CA SER A 32 2.56 -26.72 -6.23
C SER A 32 1.94 -25.37 -6.64
N CYS A 33 1.82 -24.48 -5.67
CA CYS A 33 1.35 -23.11 -5.92
C CYS A 33 2.22 -22.40 -6.97
N GLU A 34 3.54 -22.58 -6.89
CA GLU A 34 4.52 -22.03 -7.82
C GLU A 34 4.36 -22.57 -9.25
N ASP A 35 4.13 -23.88 -9.42
CA ASP A 35 3.92 -24.49 -10.74
C ASP A 35 2.60 -24.04 -11.35
N ALA A 36 1.54 -23.97 -10.54
CA ALA A 36 0.23 -23.46 -10.98
C ALA A 36 0.31 -22.00 -11.44
N MET A 37 1.04 -21.14 -10.72
CA MET A 37 1.30 -19.76 -11.14
C MET A 37 2.12 -19.69 -12.43
N SER A 38 3.13 -20.55 -12.58
CA SER A 38 3.93 -20.64 -13.80
C SER A 38 3.06 -21.01 -15.02
N GLY A 39 2.15 -21.97 -14.85
CA GLY A 39 1.15 -22.33 -15.85
C GLY A 39 0.22 -21.18 -16.23
N LEU A 40 -0.34 -20.49 -15.23
CA LEU A 40 -1.16 -19.29 -15.45
C LEU A 40 -0.42 -18.23 -16.27
N LEU A 41 0.83 -17.92 -15.89
CA LEU A 41 1.63 -16.92 -16.60
C LEU A 41 1.90 -17.32 -18.06
N ALA A 42 2.10 -18.61 -18.33
CA ALA A 42 2.25 -19.09 -19.71
C ALA A 42 0.97 -18.84 -20.54
N VAL A 43 -0.20 -19.16 -20.00
CA VAL A 43 -1.50 -18.92 -20.65
C VAL A 43 -1.76 -17.43 -20.87
N GLU A 44 -1.56 -16.60 -19.84
CA GLU A 44 -1.77 -15.14 -19.91
C GLU A 44 -0.81 -14.45 -20.89
N LEU A 45 0.45 -14.88 -20.93
CA LEU A 45 1.43 -14.37 -21.89
C LEU A 45 1.10 -14.78 -23.32
N TRP A 46 0.50 -15.95 -23.52
CA TRP A 46 0.04 -16.41 -24.82
C TRP A 46 -1.16 -15.59 -25.31
N ASP A 47 -2.17 -15.37 -24.45
CA ASP A 47 -3.32 -14.49 -24.72
C ASP A 47 -2.88 -13.05 -25.03
N MET A 48 -2.02 -12.47 -24.18
CA MET A 48 -1.49 -11.11 -24.37
C MET A 48 -0.77 -10.92 -25.71
N LYS A 49 -0.19 -11.99 -26.28
CA LYS A 49 0.49 -11.99 -27.59
C LYS A 49 -0.45 -12.29 -28.76
N GLY A 50 -1.73 -12.52 -28.51
CA GLY A 50 -2.73 -12.82 -29.53
C GLY A 50 -2.72 -14.28 -29.99
N PHE A 51 -2.41 -15.21 -29.09
CA PHE A 51 -2.42 -16.66 -29.33
C PHE A 51 -1.54 -17.14 -30.50
N PRO A 52 -0.23 -16.80 -30.54
CA PRO A 52 0.67 -17.31 -31.57
C PRO A 52 0.81 -18.84 -31.51
N GLU A 53 0.66 -19.52 -32.64
CA GLU A 53 0.69 -21.00 -32.73
C GLU A 53 2.00 -21.63 -32.23
N ASP A 54 3.12 -20.92 -32.32
CA ASP A 54 4.45 -21.42 -31.93
C ASP A 54 4.80 -21.19 -30.45
N ALA A 55 3.88 -20.57 -29.68
CA ALA A 55 4.07 -20.32 -28.26
C ALA A 55 2.84 -20.72 -27.42
N GLU A 56 2.06 -21.70 -27.90
CA GLU A 56 1.00 -22.34 -27.13
C GLU A 56 1.57 -23.00 -25.85
N PRO A 57 0.95 -22.81 -24.68
CA PRO A 57 1.33 -23.49 -23.45
C PRO A 57 1.28 -25.01 -23.62
N SER A 58 2.20 -25.72 -22.96
CA SER A 58 2.14 -27.19 -22.94
C SER A 58 0.90 -27.70 -22.20
N GLU A 59 0.51 -28.96 -22.44
CA GLU A 59 -0.57 -29.61 -21.69
C GLU A 59 -0.35 -29.56 -20.17
N GLU A 60 0.91 -29.69 -19.72
CA GLU A 60 1.28 -29.58 -18.31
C GLU A 60 1.06 -28.15 -17.78
N GLN A 61 1.40 -27.13 -18.57
CA GLN A 61 1.20 -25.73 -18.21
C GLN A 61 -0.29 -25.37 -18.16
N ASP A 62 -1.08 -25.88 -19.10
CA ASP A 62 -2.54 -25.68 -19.12
C ASP A 62 -3.24 -26.39 -17.94
N ALA A 63 -2.80 -27.60 -17.61
CA ALA A 63 -3.28 -28.32 -16.43
C ALA A 63 -2.93 -27.57 -15.12
N ALA A 64 -1.72 -27.03 -15.03
CA ALA A 64 -1.28 -26.22 -13.89
C ALA A 64 -2.06 -24.89 -13.80
N ALA A 65 -2.29 -24.20 -14.92
CA ALA A 65 -3.13 -22.99 -14.99
C ALA A 65 -4.57 -23.28 -14.55
N THR A 66 -5.13 -24.42 -14.97
CA THR A 66 -6.46 -24.87 -14.56
C THR A 66 -6.56 -25.04 -13.05
N VAL A 67 -5.52 -25.55 -12.39
CA VAL A 67 -5.48 -25.63 -10.93
C VAL A 67 -5.44 -24.24 -10.30
N TRP A 68 -4.68 -23.30 -10.86
CA TRP A 68 -4.66 -21.91 -10.39
C TRP A 68 -6.07 -21.28 -10.44
N PHE A 69 -6.77 -21.39 -11.57
CA PHE A 69 -8.12 -20.83 -11.70
C PHE A 69 -9.13 -21.48 -10.73
N LYS A 70 -9.00 -22.78 -10.46
CA LYS A 70 -9.80 -23.48 -9.44
C LYS A 70 -9.51 -22.95 -8.04
N ALA A 71 -8.24 -22.74 -7.71
CA ALA A 71 -7.81 -22.20 -6.42
C ALA A 71 -8.33 -20.78 -6.22
N GLU A 72 -8.20 -19.90 -7.22
CA GLU A 72 -8.72 -18.54 -7.16
C GLU A 72 -10.24 -18.50 -6.96
N ARG A 73 -10.98 -19.33 -7.69
CA ARG A 73 -12.43 -19.44 -7.52
C ARG A 73 -12.80 -19.92 -6.11
N ALA A 74 -12.14 -20.95 -5.60
CA ALA A 74 -12.38 -21.45 -4.25
C ALA A 74 -12.09 -20.38 -3.18
N ALA A 75 -11.03 -19.59 -3.38
CA ALA A 75 -10.72 -18.45 -2.52
C ALA A 75 -11.81 -17.39 -2.53
N CYS A 76 -12.30 -16.98 -3.70
CA CYS A 76 -13.41 -16.02 -3.81
C CYS A 76 -14.67 -16.52 -3.09
N GLU A 77 -15.08 -17.76 -3.37
CA GLU A 77 -16.29 -18.36 -2.79
C GLU A 77 -16.23 -18.44 -1.26
N ALA A 78 -15.09 -18.85 -0.71
CA ALA A 78 -14.90 -18.96 0.73
C ALA A 78 -14.74 -17.60 1.43
N CYS A 79 -14.10 -16.63 0.76
CA CYS A 79 -13.92 -15.28 1.28
C CYS A 79 -15.26 -14.53 1.34
N CYS A 80 -16.00 -14.51 0.23
CA CYS A 80 -17.28 -13.82 0.10
C CYS A 80 -18.46 -14.63 0.67
N ALA A 81 -18.22 -15.69 1.43
CA ALA A 81 -19.27 -16.52 2.02
C ALA A 81 -20.15 -15.68 2.96
N GLY A 82 -21.43 -15.53 2.59
CA GLY A 82 -22.42 -14.73 3.32
C GLY A 82 -22.51 -13.27 2.87
N TRP A 83 -21.80 -12.86 1.83
CA TRP A 83 -21.91 -11.52 1.26
C TRP A 83 -23.18 -11.34 0.43
N PRO A 84 -23.71 -10.11 0.32
CA PRO A 84 -24.71 -9.75 -0.68
C PRO A 84 -24.21 -10.08 -2.10
N GLU A 85 -25.09 -10.59 -2.97
CA GLU A 85 -24.71 -11.06 -4.32
C GLU A 85 -24.05 -9.97 -5.17
N ASP A 86 -24.46 -8.71 -5.01
CA ASP A 86 -23.90 -7.53 -5.67
C ASP A 86 -22.48 -7.17 -5.21
N LYS A 87 -22.02 -7.75 -4.09
CA LYS A 87 -20.68 -7.54 -3.53
C LYS A 87 -19.75 -8.72 -3.72
N VAL A 88 -20.26 -9.87 -4.18
CA VAL A 88 -19.44 -11.07 -4.38
C VAL A 88 -18.43 -10.82 -5.50
N VAL A 89 -17.15 -10.90 -5.15
CA VAL A 89 -16.06 -10.82 -6.13
C VAL A 89 -15.92 -12.16 -6.82
N ARG A 90 -15.94 -12.14 -8.15
CA ARG A 90 -15.69 -13.33 -8.99
C ARG A 90 -14.21 -13.39 -9.36
N ALA A 91 -13.70 -14.61 -9.55
CA ALA A 91 -12.30 -14.88 -9.86
C ALA A 91 -11.79 -14.00 -11.01
N HIS A 92 -10.97 -13.00 -10.67
CA HIS A 92 -10.27 -12.16 -11.62
C HIS A 92 -9.02 -11.54 -10.99
N ARG A 93 -7.91 -12.31 -10.98
CA ARG A 93 -6.58 -11.84 -10.54
C ARG A 93 -6.54 -11.35 -9.09
N VAL A 94 -7.28 -12.00 -8.21
CA VAL A 94 -7.33 -11.72 -6.77
C VAL A 94 -6.39 -12.61 -5.97
N LEU A 95 -5.99 -13.75 -6.52
CA LEU A 95 -5.01 -14.66 -5.92
C LEU A 95 -3.60 -14.33 -6.40
N GLY A 96 -2.61 -14.44 -5.52
CA GLY A 96 -1.21 -14.22 -5.87
C GLY A 96 -0.25 -14.94 -4.92
N ILE A 97 1.04 -14.87 -5.22
CA ILE A 97 2.12 -15.45 -4.41
C ILE A 97 3.02 -14.31 -3.91
N GLY A 98 3.37 -14.36 -2.61
CA GLY A 98 4.28 -13.39 -2.00
C GLY A 98 3.58 -12.15 -1.41
N PRO A 99 4.37 -11.15 -0.98
CA PRO A 99 3.83 -9.93 -0.40
C PRO A 99 2.98 -9.17 -1.43
N VAL A 100 2.07 -8.31 -0.95
CA VAL A 100 1.39 -7.33 -1.80
C VAL A 100 2.46 -6.53 -2.53
N GLU A 101 2.42 -6.52 -3.86
CA GLU A 101 3.28 -5.63 -4.63
C GLU A 101 3.05 -4.19 -4.13
N PRO A 102 4.11 -3.48 -3.75
CA PRO A 102 3.98 -2.10 -3.32
C PRO A 102 3.34 -1.30 -4.45
N LYS A 103 2.30 -0.51 -4.15
CA LYS A 103 1.79 0.49 -5.10
C LYS A 103 2.88 1.48 -5.50
N VAL A 104 3.93 1.59 -4.68
CA VAL A 104 5.16 2.34 -4.94
C VAL A 104 6.10 1.51 -5.82
N LYS A 105 6.10 1.78 -7.14
CA LYS A 105 6.92 1.07 -8.16
C LYS A 105 8.44 1.02 -7.89
N THR A 106 8.95 1.80 -6.95
CA THR A 106 10.37 1.88 -6.57
C THR A 106 10.71 1.11 -5.28
N ALA A 107 9.73 0.47 -4.63
CA ALA A 107 9.98 -0.22 -3.37
C ALA A 107 10.73 -1.54 -3.59
N ASN A 108 11.86 -1.68 -2.92
CA ASN A 108 12.59 -2.94 -2.84
C ASN A 108 11.75 -3.96 -2.06
N LEU A 109 11.31 -5.04 -2.73
CA LEU A 109 10.48 -6.08 -2.13
C LEU A 109 11.12 -6.72 -0.89
N ALA A 110 12.45 -6.77 -0.80
CA ALA A 110 13.15 -7.33 0.35
C ALA A 110 13.00 -6.47 1.61
N THR A 111 12.87 -5.15 1.48
CA THR A 111 12.72 -4.22 2.62
C THR A 111 11.26 -3.87 2.90
N TRP A 112 10.33 -4.24 2.01
CA TRP A 112 8.94 -3.83 2.09
C TRP A 112 8.20 -4.24 3.38
N PRO A 113 8.29 -5.50 3.88
CA PRO A 113 7.63 -5.86 5.13
C PRO A 113 8.13 -5.05 6.34
N ASP A 114 9.43 -4.69 6.36
CA ASP A 114 10.01 -3.85 7.40
C ASP A 114 9.47 -2.41 7.33
N ARG A 115 9.41 -1.85 6.11
CA ARG A 115 8.87 -0.51 5.86
C ARG A 115 7.40 -0.40 6.24
N GLN A 116 6.57 -1.40 5.94
CA GLN A 116 5.16 -1.42 6.35
C GLN A 116 5.00 -1.42 7.88
N ARG A 117 5.81 -2.21 8.60
CA ARG A 117 5.79 -2.25 10.07
C ARG A 117 6.19 -0.89 10.65
N ARG A 118 7.30 -0.32 10.17
CA ARG A 118 7.81 0.98 10.62
C ARG A 118 6.88 2.14 10.29
N TYR A 119 6.19 2.10 9.16
CA TYR A 119 5.23 3.15 8.78
C TYR A 119 4.21 3.41 9.90
N ARG A 120 3.63 2.36 10.48
CA ARG A 120 2.67 2.49 11.61
C ARG A 120 3.32 3.05 12.87
N GLU A 121 4.55 2.66 13.17
CA GLU A 121 5.30 3.16 14.32
C GLU A 121 5.66 4.63 14.16
N ILE A 122 6.04 5.04 12.94
CA ILE A 122 6.37 6.42 12.58
C ILE A 122 5.15 7.33 12.73
N ILE A 123 3.97 6.92 12.25
CA ILE A 123 2.73 7.71 12.45
C ILE A 123 2.52 7.98 13.95
N LYS A 124 2.59 6.94 14.79
CA LYS A 124 2.43 7.10 16.25
C LYS A 124 3.50 8.00 16.86
N ARG A 125 4.75 7.90 16.39
CA ARG A 125 5.86 8.76 16.86
C ARG A 125 5.64 10.21 16.46
N LEU A 126 5.19 10.48 15.23
CA LEU A 126 4.85 11.82 14.78
C LEU A 126 3.68 12.40 15.57
N GLU A 127 2.65 11.59 15.87
CA GLU A 127 1.46 12.01 16.64
C GLU A 127 1.79 12.34 18.10
N THR A 128 2.84 11.74 18.65
CA THR A 128 3.25 11.92 20.06
C THR A 128 4.53 12.74 20.22
N ALA A 129 5.14 13.18 19.12
CA ALA A 129 6.37 13.96 19.12
C ALA A 129 6.16 15.29 19.85
N THR A 130 7.13 15.66 20.69
CA THR A 130 7.12 16.94 21.42
C THR A 130 7.97 18.01 20.74
N GLY A 131 8.57 17.70 19.58
CA GLY A 131 9.46 18.58 18.84
C GLY A 131 10.21 17.82 17.74
N PRO A 132 11.21 18.47 17.11
CA PRO A 132 12.03 17.83 16.07
C PRO A 132 12.74 16.57 16.59
N ASP A 133 12.73 15.51 15.79
CA ASP A 133 13.37 14.22 16.06
C ASP A 133 14.14 13.77 14.83
N ARG A 134 15.47 13.87 14.89
CA ARG A 134 16.34 13.54 13.77
C ARG A 134 16.30 12.06 13.41
N GLN A 135 16.15 11.16 14.39
CA GLN A 135 16.06 9.74 14.09
C GLN A 135 14.74 9.42 13.37
N LEU A 136 13.66 10.10 13.75
CA LEU A 136 12.37 9.99 13.07
C LEU A 136 12.45 10.47 11.61
N ASP A 137 13.17 11.57 11.33
CA ASP A 137 13.39 12.03 9.96
C ASP A 137 14.04 10.94 9.08
N ILE A 138 15.04 10.26 9.62
CA ILE A 138 15.79 9.20 8.93
C ILE A 138 14.91 7.97 8.71
N ASP A 139 14.16 7.57 9.73
CA ASP A 139 13.22 6.46 9.63
C ASP A 139 12.14 6.74 8.57
N ILE A 140 11.66 7.99 8.46
CA ILE A 140 10.75 8.41 7.39
C ILE A 140 11.43 8.28 6.02
N CYS A 141 12.65 8.80 5.87
CA CYS A 141 13.39 8.68 4.60
C CYS A 141 13.57 7.21 4.18
N TYR A 142 13.82 6.31 5.12
CA TYR A 142 13.92 4.87 4.87
C TYR A 142 12.58 4.27 4.42
N VAL A 143 11.49 4.56 5.15
CA VAL A 143 10.15 4.05 4.84
C VAL A 143 9.67 4.56 3.48
N MET A 144 9.93 5.83 3.18
CA MET A 144 9.64 6.46 1.89
C MET A 144 10.56 6.01 0.76
N GLY A 145 11.58 5.19 1.06
CA GLY A 145 12.48 4.60 0.08
C GLY A 145 13.52 5.56 -0.50
N TRP A 146 13.78 6.69 0.15
CA TRP A 146 14.87 7.60 -0.21
C TRP A 146 16.24 7.04 0.18
N VAL A 147 16.27 6.14 1.17
CA VAL A 147 17.43 5.34 1.54
C VAL A 147 17.06 3.85 1.65
N ASN A 148 18.07 2.99 1.46
CA ASN A 148 17.87 1.54 1.43
C ASN A 148 18.06 0.86 2.78
N GLU A 149 18.66 1.54 3.76
CA GLU A 149 18.93 1.03 5.10
C GLU A 149 18.55 2.09 6.13
N PRO A 150 18.10 1.68 7.33
CA PRO A 150 18.05 2.58 8.48
C PRO A 150 19.45 3.13 8.77
N GLY A 151 19.55 4.40 9.10
CA GLY A 151 20.84 5.07 9.28
C GLY A 151 20.95 5.83 10.61
N THR A 152 22.16 6.28 10.86
CA THR A 152 22.54 7.18 11.95
C THR A 152 22.41 8.65 11.54
N PRO A 153 22.31 9.59 12.50
CA PRO A 153 22.35 11.03 12.22
C PRO A 153 23.58 11.49 11.43
N GLU A 154 24.73 10.86 11.67
CA GLU A 154 26.00 11.16 10.98
C GLU A 154 25.91 10.81 9.50
N GLU A 155 25.50 9.58 9.16
CA GLU A 155 25.30 9.14 7.77
C GLU A 155 24.24 9.99 7.07
N ALA A 156 23.16 10.33 7.78
CA ALA A 156 22.10 11.18 7.26
C ALA A 156 22.60 12.59 6.91
N ALA A 157 23.56 13.12 7.67
CA ALA A 157 24.19 14.41 7.36
C ALA A 157 25.10 14.32 6.13
N GLU A 158 25.88 13.24 5.98
CA GLU A 158 26.72 13.00 4.80
C GLU A 158 25.88 12.86 3.52
N LEU A 159 24.73 12.20 3.61
CA LEU A 159 23.78 12.04 2.51
C LEU A 159 22.91 13.28 2.25
N GLY A 160 22.94 14.27 3.14
CA GLY A 160 22.11 15.48 3.03
C GLY A 160 20.62 15.19 3.18
N LEU A 161 20.23 14.24 4.04
CA LEU A 161 18.81 13.92 4.26
C LEU A 161 18.08 15.10 4.93
N PRO A 162 16.83 15.38 4.54
CA PRO A 162 16.08 16.55 5.00
C PRO A 162 15.65 16.43 6.47
N TYR A 163 15.32 17.57 7.10
CA TYR A 163 14.81 17.64 8.47
C TYR A 163 13.29 17.71 8.50
N LEU A 164 12.64 16.54 8.36
CA LEU A 164 11.18 16.45 8.14
C LEU A 164 10.35 16.89 9.35
N THR A 165 10.86 16.72 10.56
CA THR A 165 10.19 17.11 11.82
C THR A 165 10.62 18.48 12.33
N GLY A 166 11.60 19.11 11.67
CA GLY A 166 12.26 20.33 12.16
C GLY A 166 12.31 21.51 11.18
N ASN A 167 12.14 21.29 9.88
CA ASN A 167 12.28 22.33 8.86
C ASN A 167 11.07 22.38 7.92
N LEU A 168 10.12 23.27 8.24
CA LEU A 168 8.90 23.44 7.44
C LEU A 168 9.19 23.77 5.97
N ALA A 169 10.19 24.61 5.70
CA ALA A 169 10.49 25.04 4.34
C ALA A 169 11.00 23.88 3.47
N GLU A 170 11.83 23.01 4.04
CA GLU A 170 12.26 21.78 3.36
C GLU A 170 11.08 20.84 3.10
N VAL A 171 10.23 20.60 4.12
CA VAL A 171 9.07 19.70 3.97
C VAL A 171 8.10 20.24 2.91
N ALA A 172 7.82 21.54 2.91
CA ALA A 172 6.96 22.18 1.92
C ALA A 172 7.54 22.02 0.50
N ALA A 173 8.82 22.36 0.31
CA ALA A 173 9.46 22.24 -1.01
C ALA A 173 9.48 20.79 -1.53
N ILE A 174 9.71 19.81 -0.65
CA ILE A 174 9.65 18.40 -1.02
C ILE A 174 8.23 18.01 -1.41
N THR A 175 7.24 18.39 -0.59
CA THR A 175 5.83 18.03 -0.80
C THR A 175 5.28 18.64 -2.09
N GLU A 176 5.55 19.93 -2.34
CA GLU A 176 5.16 20.62 -3.59
C GLU A 176 5.79 19.96 -4.83
N LYS A 177 7.06 19.59 -4.73
CA LYS A 177 7.76 18.90 -5.83
C LYS A 177 7.17 17.52 -6.10
N SER A 178 6.78 16.79 -5.05
CA SER A 178 6.21 15.45 -5.14
C SER A 178 4.75 15.44 -5.59
N LEU A 179 3.98 16.47 -5.24
CA LEU A 179 2.54 16.56 -5.47
C LEU A 179 2.20 17.74 -6.40
N GLN A 180 2.77 17.72 -7.60
CA GLN A 180 2.55 18.80 -8.57
C GLN A 180 1.05 18.95 -8.88
N GLY A 181 0.53 20.17 -8.71
CA GLY A 181 -0.88 20.51 -8.93
C GLY A 181 -1.79 20.33 -7.70
N TRP A 182 -1.28 19.77 -6.60
CA TRP A 182 -2.02 19.67 -5.33
C TRP A 182 -1.90 20.96 -4.52
N THR A 183 -2.92 21.23 -3.71
CA THR A 183 -2.92 22.39 -2.80
C THR A 183 -2.42 21.96 -1.42
N ILE A 184 -1.50 22.72 -0.86
CA ILE A 184 -0.97 22.51 0.50
C ILE A 184 -1.40 23.70 1.36
N GLU A 185 -2.19 23.44 2.39
CA GLU A 185 -2.59 24.44 3.39
C GLU A 185 -1.81 24.21 4.68
N ILE A 186 -1.27 25.27 5.27
CA ILE A 186 -0.52 25.20 6.53
C ILE A 186 -1.05 26.29 7.46
N ASP A 187 -1.60 25.88 8.61
CA ASP A 187 -1.99 26.79 9.68
C ASP A 187 -0.89 26.80 10.75
N GLN A 188 -0.09 27.86 10.77
CA GLN A 188 0.99 28.00 11.74
C GLN A 188 0.51 28.26 13.17
N ASN A 189 -0.66 28.86 13.34
CA ASN A 189 -1.20 29.18 14.67
C ASN A 189 -1.78 27.92 15.33
N LEU A 190 -2.45 27.09 14.54
CA LEU A 190 -3.04 25.84 15.01
C LEU A 190 -2.10 24.64 14.92
N CYS A 191 -0.91 24.81 14.32
CA CYS A 191 0.04 23.74 14.03
C CYS A 191 -0.63 22.59 13.26
N ASP A 192 -1.35 22.93 12.19
CA ASP A 192 -2.06 21.98 11.33
C ASP A 192 -1.62 22.14 9.87
N ALA A 193 -1.80 21.09 9.09
CA ALA A 193 -1.49 21.10 7.66
C ALA A 193 -2.45 20.18 6.91
N ARG A 194 -2.74 20.51 5.66
CA ARG A 194 -3.60 19.74 4.78
C ARG A 194 -3.01 19.64 3.39
N VAL A 195 -3.26 18.50 2.77
CA VAL A 195 -2.90 18.21 1.39
C VAL A 195 -4.18 17.87 0.65
N ILE A 196 -4.48 18.63 -0.40
CA ILE A 196 -5.78 18.61 -1.09
C ILE A 196 -5.52 18.31 -2.57
N GLU A 197 -6.18 17.26 -3.07
CA GLU A 197 -6.14 16.92 -4.49
C GLU A 197 -6.76 18.06 -5.32
N PRO A 198 -6.21 18.41 -6.49
CA PRO A 198 -6.89 19.32 -7.40
C PRO A 198 -8.27 18.76 -7.78
N GLU A 199 -9.27 19.63 -7.89
CA GLU A 199 -10.62 19.25 -8.36
C GLU A 199 -10.51 18.47 -9.68
N ARG A 200 -10.99 17.22 -9.69
CA ARG A 200 -11.30 16.49 -10.92
C ARG A 200 -12.74 16.83 -11.32
N ASP A 201 -13.04 16.71 -12.61
CA ASP A 201 -14.32 17.08 -13.23
C ASP A 201 -15.57 16.74 -12.36
N GLU A 202 -16.62 17.55 -12.51
CA GLU A 202 -17.85 17.67 -11.68
C GLU A 202 -18.62 16.37 -11.35
N ASP A 203 -18.23 15.23 -11.91
CA ASP A 203 -18.91 13.92 -11.74
C ASP A 203 -18.27 13.03 -10.66
N ASN A 204 -17.23 13.50 -9.94
CA ASN A 204 -16.55 12.72 -8.90
C ASN A 204 -16.56 13.44 -7.54
N ASP A 205 -17.52 13.09 -6.68
CA ASP A 205 -17.71 13.68 -5.34
C ASP A 205 -16.59 13.37 -4.33
N ASP A 206 -15.64 12.49 -4.68
CA ASP A 206 -14.53 12.08 -3.81
C ASP A 206 -13.33 13.04 -3.94
N HIS A 207 -13.46 14.25 -3.41
CA HIS A 207 -12.31 15.14 -3.22
C HIS A 207 -11.40 14.61 -2.10
N MET A 208 -10.24 14.06 -2.46
CA MET A 208 -9.26 13.58 -1.48
C MET A 208 -8.57 14.77 -0.78
N SER A 209 -8.89 14.96 0.50
CA SER A 209 -8.18 15.87 1.40
C SER A 209 -7.65 15.08 2.60
N VAL A 210 -6.36 15.25 2.90
CA VAL A 210 -5.70 14.59 4.04
C VAL A 210 -5.17 15.64 5.00
N ALA A 211 -5.62 15.57 6.25
CA ALA A 211 -5.22 16.50 7.31
C ALA A 211 -4.21 15.88 8.29
N ALA A 212 -3.36 16.73 8.87
CA ALA A 212 -2.40 16.37 9.91
C ALA A 212 -3.06 16.16 11.28
N TRP A 213 -4.12 16.91 11.58
CA TRP A 213 -4.83 16.78 12.84
C TRP A 213 -6.34 16.80 12.66
N ARG A 214 -6.86 17.82 11.98
CA ARG A 214 -8.29 18.10 11.90
C ARG A 214 -8.79 18.09 10.47
N CYS A 215 -9.69 17.17 10.18
CA CYS A 215 -10.37 17.09 8.89
C CYS A 215 -11.47 18.16 8.77
N PRO A 216 -11.82 18.59 7.53
CA PRO A 216 -12.86 19.59 7.31
C PRO A 216 -14.25 19.18 7.81
N ASP A 217 -14.56 17.88 7.78
CA ASP A 217 -15.80 17.27 8.26
C ASP A 217 -15.92 17.23 9.80
N GLY A 218 -14.87 17.64 10.51
CA GLY A 218 -14.80 17.65 11.97
C GLY A 218 -14.20 16.37 12.56
N TYR A 219 -13.82 15.37 11.77
CA TYR A 219 -13.06 14.23 12.24
C TYR A 219 -11.68 14.67 12.74
N LEU A 220 -11.24 14.09 13.86
CA LEU A 220 -9.94 14.38 14.48
C LEU A 220 -9.10 13.11 14.44
N HIS A 221 -7.97 13.16 13.74
CA HIS A 221 -6.99 12.08 13.79
C HIS A 221 -6.27 12.01 15.16
N MET A 222 -6.22 13.13 15.88
CA MET A 222 -5.48 13.28 17.14
C MET A 222 -6.29 14.15 18.11
N GLU A 223 -6.09 13.95 19.41
CA GLU A 223 -6.73 14.79 20.44
C GLU A 223 -6.16 16.21 20.52
N LYS A 224 -4.91 16.39 20.08
CA LYS A 224 -4.13 17.62 20.18
C LYS A 224 -3.37 17.89 18.88
N PRO A 225 -3.02 19.15 18.58
CA PRO A 225 -2.20 19.47 17.43
C PRO A 225 -0.80 18.83 17.52
N PRO A 226 -0.17 18.54 16.38
CA PRO A 226 1.26 18.29 16.28
C PRO A 226 2.10 19.35 17.00
N ALA A 227 3.28 18.96 17.48
CA ALA A 227 4.16 19.87 18.24
C ALA A 227 4.70 21.05 17.42
N ASN A 228 4.74 20.93 16.08
CA ASN A 228 5.07 22.03 15.18
C ASN A 228 4.50 21.76 13.78
N THR A 229 4.55 22.78 12.91
CA THR A 229 4.01 22.73 11.55
C THR A 229 4.78 21.83 10.59
N ALA A 230 6.08 21.58 10.82
CA ALA A 230 6.85 20.65 9.99
C ALA A 230 6.40 19.20 10.24
N ILE A 231 6.17 18.85 11.50
CA ILE A 231 5.53 17.58 11.90
C ILE A 231 4.12 17.50 11.32
N ALA A 232 3.34 18.59 11.38
CA ALA A 232 2.00 18.62 10.81
C ALA A 232 2.02 18.29 9.31
N LEU A 233 2.81 19.01 8.51
CA LEU A 233 2.87 18.76 7.07
C LEU A 233 3.41 17.36 6.75
N THR A 234 4.40 16.90 7.51
CA THR A 234 4.93 15.53 7.38
C THR A 234 3.87 14.47 7.70
N LEU A 235 3.04 14.67 8.73
CA LEU A 235 1.92 13.79 9.05
C LEU A 235 0.89 13.74 7.93
N ALA A 236 0.49 14.89 7.39
CA ALA A 236 -0.46 14.95 6.28
C ALA A 236 0.08 14.21 5.05
N ALA A 237 1.34 14.47 4.68
CA ALA A 237 2.01 13.82 3.56
C ALA A 237 2.19 12.30 3.77
N MET A 238 2.52 11.87 4.99
CA MET A 238 2.60 10.46 5.35
C MET A 238 1.23 9.81 5.21
N ARG A 239 0.17 10.37 5.82
CA ARG A 239 -1.19 9.83 5.74
C ARG A 239 -1.72 9.72 4.32
N LEU A 240 -1.34 10.62 3.41
CA LEU A 240 -1.65 10.48 1.98
C LEU A 240 -1.10 9.18 1.37
N GLN A 241 -0.03 8.62 1.94
CA GLN A 241 0.57 7.36 1.52
C GLN A 241 -0.02 6.14 2.23
N ALA A 242 -1.00 6.30 3.12
CA ALA A 242 -1.54 5.20 3.92
C ALA A 242 -1.99 4.02 3.07
N ASP A 243 -2.69 4.27 1.97
CA ASP A 243 -3.17 3.25 1.03
C ASP A 243 -2.07 2.46 0.31
N SER A 244 -0.85 3.00 0.31
CA SER A 244 0.34 2.33 -0.22
C SER A 244 0.98 1.41 0.81
N PHE A 245 0.84 1.68 2.11
CA PHE A 245 1.53 0.93 3.18
C PHE A 245 0.61 0.04 4.01
N LEU A 246 -0.68 0.37 4.09
CA LEU A 246 -1.69 -0.31 4.90
C LEU A 246 -2.65 -1.10 4.01
N PRO A 247 -3.18 -2.24 4.49
CA PRO A 247 -4.32 -2.88 3.84
C PRO A 247 -5.48 -1.87 3.76
N GLN A 248 -6.28 -1.91 2.68
CA GLN A 248 -7.49 -1.08 2.54
C GLN A 248 -8.52 -1.48 3.61
N ALA A 249 -8.40 -0.85 4.75
CA ALA A 249 -9.38 -0.74 5.82
C ALA A 249 -8.70 0.18 6.84
N TRP A 250 -8.74 1.51 6.62
CA TRP A 250 -8.56 2.60 7.59
C TRP A 250 -9.37 3.79 7.11
#